data_AF-R5EPC1-F1
#
_entry.id   AF-R5EPC1-F1
#
_cell.length_a   1.000
_cell.length_b   1.000
_cell.length_c   1.000
_cell.angle_alpha   90.00
_cell.angle_beta   90.00
_cell.angle_gamma   90.00
#
_symmetry.space_group_name_H-M   'P 1'
#
loop_
_entity.id
_entity.type
_entity.pdbx_description
1 polymer ?
#
loop_
_entity_poly.entity_id
_entity_poly.type
_entity_poly.pdbx_seq_one_letter_code
_entity_poly.pdbx_strand_id
1 'polypeptide(L)'
;MYENAQKLYYSNDVLFIDDVCIGEQRNGESFVFKDLVQKCRENNRCGLILASQLPPVNWLQHMGGSKEAADALKIQICSSNVYNEMPFENRLIELLTAYDDALTARRSETLIRQAKLKSKMSFDDLTLSSERGFTPDTKKYIASIIWTYPGKVSNITVLGASGSGKNSLLCGIGYHCIN
;
A
#
# COMPACT_ATOMS: atom_id res chain seq x y z
N MET A 1 -7.96 -11.80 23.35
CA MET A 1 -8.67 -12.86 22.58
C MET A 1 -8.07 -13.02 21.18
N TYR A 2 -7.86 -11.92 20.44
CA TYR A 2 -7.27 -11.89 19.09
C TYR A 2 -5.85 -12.49 18.98
N GLU A 3 -4.95 -12.18 19.92
CA GLU A 3 -3.55 -12.65 19.90
C GLU A 3 -3.39 -14.16 20.12
N ASN A 4 -4.33 -14.81 20.82
CA ASN A 4 -4.28 -16.26 21.06
C ASN A 4 -4.75 -17.07 19.85
N ALA A 5 -5.73 -16.57 19.09
CA ALA A 5 -6.14 -17.19 17.83
C ALA A 5 -5.01 -17.13 16.81
N GLN A 6 -4.34 -15.98 16.73
CA GLN A 6 -3.14 -15.77 15.92
C GLN A 6 -2.05 -16.82 16.19
N LYS A 7 -1.70 -17.07 17.47
CA LYS A 7 -0.72 -18.11 17.85
C LYS A 7 -1.10 -19.53 17.44
N LEU A 8 -2.39 -19.87 17.41
CA LEU A 8 -2.87 -21.18 17.00
C LEU A 8 -2.69 -21.41 15.49
N TYR A 9 -2.82 -20.35 14.68
CA TYR A 9 -2.59 -20.40 13.23
C TYR A 9 -1.10 -20.37 12.86
N TYR A 10 -0.22 -19.93 13.77
CA TYR A 10 1.22 -19.74 13.50
C TYR A 10 2.09 -21.02 13.55
N SER A 11 1.57 -22.17 13.99
CA SER A 11 2.38 -23.40 14.10
C SER A 11 2.09 -24.47 13.04
N ASN A 12 1.28 -24.18 12.01
CA ASN A 12 0.84 -25.17 11.04
C ASN A 12 1.51 -24.96 9.68
N ASP A 13 2.01 -26.04 9.09
CA ASP A 13 2.61 -26.04 7.75
C ASP A 13 1.57 -25.86 6.64
N VAL A 14 0.28 -26.08 6.96
CA VAL A 14 -0.86 -25.88 6.06
C VAL A 14 -2.01 -25.23 6.83
N LEU A 15 -2.56 -24.14 6.29
CA LEU A 15 -3.73 -23.45 6.82
C LEU A 15 -4.95 -23.80 5.97
N PHE A 16 -5.96 -24.39 6.61
CA PHE A 16 -7.28 -24.60 6.01
C PHE A 16 -8.22 -23.48 6.41
N ILE A 17 -8.84 -22.83 5.43
CA ILE A 17 -9.92 -21.87 5.66
C ILE A 17 -11.15 -22.40 4.93
N ASP A 18 -12.16 -22.76 5.71
CA ASP A 18 -13.46 -23.20 5.23
C ASP A 18 -14.45 -22.02 5.19
N ASP A 19 -15.51 -22.13 4.39
CA ASP A 19 -16.57 -21.13 4.27
C ASP A 19 -16.10 -19.70 3.87
N VAL A 20 -15.06 -19.61 3.05
CA VAL A 20 -14.53 -18.33 2.57
C VAL A 20 -15.57 -17.62 1.71
N CYS A 21 -15.82 -16.33 2.02
CA CYS A 21 -16.78 -15.47 1.32
C CYS A 21 -18.26 -15.92 1.44
N ILE A 22 -18.67 -16.51 2.56
CA ILE A 22 -20.08 -16.81 2.83
C ILE A 22 -20.74 -15.69 3.66
N GLY A 23 -21.84 -15.13 3.16
CA GLY A 23 -22.65 -14.11 3.84
C GLY A 23 -22.21 -12.66 3.62
N GLU A 24 -22.97 -11.70 4.15
CA GLU A 24 -22.53 -10.29 4.21
C GLU A 24 -21.34 -10.18 5.18
N GLN A 25 -20.20 -9.70 4.68
CA GLN A 25 -19.03 -9.53 5.53
C GLN A 25 -19.30 -8.52 6.65
N ARG A 26 -18.97 -8.90 7.88
CA ARG A 26 -18.92 -7.95 8.99
C ARG A 26 -17.66 -7.09 8.83
N ASN A 27 -17.75 -5.82 9.24
CA ASN A 27 -16.61 -4.91 9.26
C ASN A 27 -15.40 -5.57 9.96
N GLY A 28 -14.31 -5.79 9.23
CA GLY A 28 -13.07 -6.37 9.78
C GLY A 28 -12.68 -7.74 9.21
N GLU A 29 -13.63 -8.55 8.73
CA GLU A 29 -13.34 -9.94 8.31
C GLU A 29 -12.46 -10.01 7.05
N SER A 30 -12.63 -9.09 6.11
CA SER A 30 -11.71 -8.94 4.96
C SER A 30 -10.26 -8.64 5.36
N PHE A 31 -10.03 -7.96 6.50
CA PHE A 31 -8.67 -7.68 6.97
C PHE A 31 -8.00 -8.93 7.56
N VAL A 32 -8.77 -9.79 8.23
CA VAL A 32 -8.27 -11.08 8.76
C VAL A 32 -7.77 -11.98 7.64
N PHE A 33 -8.57 -12.09 6.57
CA PHE A 33 -8.18 -12.89 5.40
C PHE A 33 -6.92 -12.34 4.72
N LYS A 34 -6.82 -11.01 4.57
CA LYS A 34 -5.64 -10.33 4.01
C LYS A 34 -4.38 -10.57 4.84
N ASP A 35 -4.47 -10.41 6.16
CA ASP A 35 -3.36 -10.64 7.09
C ASP A 35 -2.88 -12.11 7.04
N LEU A 36 -3.80 -13.06 6.92
CA LEU A 36 -3.47 -14.49 6.78
C LEU A 36 -2.73 -14.79 5.47
N VAL A 37 -3.23 -14.29 4.34
CA VAL A 37 -2.57 -14.49 3.03
C VAL A 37 -1.19 -13.83 3.00
N GLN A 38 -1.09 -12.59 3.51
CA GLN A 38 0.17 -11.88 3.60
C GLN A 38 1.19 -12.59 4.50
N LYS A 39 0.75 -13.19 5.61
CA LYS A 39 1.64 -13.96 6.49
C LYS A 39 2.09 -15.28 5.89
N CYS A 40 1.27 -15.95 5.09
CA CYS A 40 1.70 -17.13 4.33
C CYS A 40 2.73 -16.73 3.26
N ARG A 41 2.61 -15.53 2.66
CA ARG A 41 3.63 -14.92 1.78
C ARG A 41 4.93 -14.59 2.50
N GLU A 42 4.87 -13.90 3.65
CA GLU A 42 6.06 -13.44 4.39
C GLU A 42 6.87 -14.58 5.01
N ASN A 43 6.19 -15.64 5.48
CA ASN A 43 6.86 -16.73 6.17
C ASN A 43 7.25 -17.90 5.26
N ASN A 44 6.76 -17.98 4.02
CA ASN A 44 7.06 -19.05 3.07
C ASN A 44 6.83 -20.47 3.64
N ARG A 45 5.95 -20.60 4.64
CA ARG A 45 5.84 -21.77 5.54
C ARG A 45 4.45 -22.38 5.66
N CYS A 46 3.45 -21.78 5.03
CA CYS A 46 2.05 -22.18 5.16
C CYS A 46 1.51 -22.45 3.75
N GLY A 47 1.22 -23.72 3.41
CA GLY A 47 0.34 -24.02 2.28
C GLY A 47 -1.08 -23.55 2.61
N LEU A 48 -1.80 -22.93 1.67
CA LEU A 48 -3.13 -22.38 1.92
C LEU A 48 -4.19 -23.19 1.17
N ILE A 49 -5.13 -23.79 1.89
CA ILE A 49 -6.29 -24.47 1.30
C ILE A 49 -7.55 -23.67 1.64
N LEU A 50 -8.21 -23.18 0.60
CA LEU A 50 -9.42 -22.38 0.70
C LEU A 50 -10.61 -23.18 0.16
N ALA A 51 -11.64 -23.35 0.98
CA ALA A 51 -12.94 -23.81 0.53
C ALA A 51 -13.90 -22.62 0.49
N SER A 52 -14.52 -22.42 -0.67
CA SER A 52 -15.53 -21.39 -0.89
C SER A 52 -16.67 -21.95 -1.72
N GLN A 53 -17.89 -21.52 -1.38
CA GLN A 53 -19.08 -21.79 -2.19
C GLN A 53 -19.25 -20.78 -3.34
N LEU A 54 -18.41 -19.73 -3.40
CA LEU A 54 -18.43 -18.74 -4.47
C LEU A 54 -17.27 -18.98 -5.46
N PRO A 55 -17.48 -18.70 -6.76
CA PRO A 55 -16.37 -18.67 -7.70
C PRO A 55 -15.43 -17.48 -7.40
N PRO A 56 -14.11 -17.59 -7.67
CA PRO A 56 -13.12 -16.54 -7.35
C PRO A 56 -13.47 -15.15 -7.88
N VAL A 57 -14.18 -15.06 -9.01
CA VAL A 57 -14.67 -13.80 -9.59
C VAL A 57 -15.62 -13.02 -8.67
N ASN A 58 -16.33 -13.69 -7.77
CA ASN A 58 -17.24 -13.08 -6.81
C ASN A 58 -16.57 -12.81 -5.45
N TRP A 59 -15.36 -13.32 -5.22
CA TRP A 59 -14.67 -13.12 -3.94
C TRP A 59 -14.26 -11.67 -3.75
N LEU A 60 -13.89 -10.96 -4.81
CA LEU A 60 -13.54 -9.53 -4.73
C LEU A 60 -14.66 -8.69 -4.14
N GLN A 61 -15.90 -8.92 -4.58
CA GLN A 61 -17.07 -8.25 -4.03
C GLN A 61 -17.21 -8.49 -2.52
N HIS A 62 -16.94 -9.72 -2.07
CA HIS A 62 -17.06 -10.09 -0.67
C HIS A 62 -15.87 -9.56 0.14
N MET A 63 -14.65 -9.56 -0.40
CA MET A 63 -13.43 -9.06 0.26
C MET A 63 -13.31 -7.52 0.28
N GLY A 64 -14.35 -6.80 -0.14
CA GLY A 64 -14.39 -5.33 -0.20
C GLY A 64 -13.55 -4.72 -1.33
N GLY A 65 -13.41 -5.42 -2.46
CA GLY A 65 -12.45 -5.17 -3.54
C GLY A 65 -12.52 -3.78 -4.18
N SER A 66 -11.35 -3.29 -4.57
CA SER A 66 -11.16 -2.08 -5.37
C SER A 66 -11.38 -2.39 -6.86
N LYS A 67 -11.58 -1.33 -7.67
CA LYS A 67 -11.71 -1.50 -9.13
C LYS A 67 -10.43 -2.11 -9.71
N GLU A 68 -9.29 -1.71 -9.16
CA GLU A 68 -7.96 -2.11 -9.56
C GLU A 68 -7.74 -3.62 -9.31
N ALA A 69 -8.20 -4.13 -8.17
CA ALA A 69 -8.17 -5.56 -7.88
C ALA A 69 -9.12 -6.37 -8.80
N ALA A 70 -10.26 -5.78 -9.18
CA ALA A 70 -11.17 -6.37 -10.16
C ALA A 70 -10.59 -6.41 -11.57
N ASP A 71 -9.86 -5.37 -11.98
CA ASP A 71 -9.19 -5.34 -13.26
C ASP A 71 -8.00 -6.31 -13.29
N ALA A 72 -7.25 -6.46 -12.20
CA ALA A 72 -6.23 -7.50 -12.05
C ALA A 72 -6.82 -8.91 -12.22
N LEU A 73 -7.98 -9.20 -11.62
CA LEU A 73 -8.63 -10.50 -11.80
C LEU A 73 -9.11 -10.74 -13.22
N LYS A 74 -9.65 -9.72 -13.89
CA LYS A 74 -10.01 -9.83 -15.31
C LYS A 74 -8.78 -10.18 -16.15
N ILE A 75 -7.63 -9.56 -15.88
CA ILE A 75 -6.38 -9.88 -16.58
C ILE A 75 -6.00 -11.35 -16.37
N GLN A 76 -6.14 -11.88 -15.15
CA GLN A 76 -5.88 -13.29 -14.85
C GLN A 76 -6.78 -14.23 -15.63
N ILE A 77 -8.08 -13.91 -15.72
CA ILE A 77 -9.07 -14.72 -16.45
C ILE A 77 -8.84 -14.63 -17.96
N CYS A 78 -8.56 -13.44 -18.49
CA CYS A 78 -8.38 -13.22 -19.93
C CYS A 78 -7.01 -13.71 -20.45
N SER A 79 -5.99 -13.78 -19.59
CA SER A 79 -4.62 -14.18 -19.94
C SER A 79 -4.30 -15.60 -19.47
N SER A 80 -5.25 -16.54 -19.68
CA SER A 80 -5.23 -17.88 -19.08
C SER A 80 -3.92 -18.65 -19.25
N ASN A 81 -3.20 -18.45 -20.36
CA ASN A 81 -2.02 -19.25 -20.69
C ASN A 81 -0.87 -19.04 -19.69
N VAL A 82 -0.64 -17.78 -19.29
CA VAL A 82 0.41 -17.41 -18.32
C VAL A 82 -0.04 -17.74 -16.90
N TYR A 83 -1.32 -17.51 -16.61
CA TYR A 83 -1.86 -17.68 -15.27
C TYR A 83 -2.19 -19.13 -14.91
N ASN A 84 -2.41 -20.02 -15.89
CA ASN A 84 -2.59 -21.45 -15.65
C ASN A 84 -1.30 -22.10 -15.12
N GLU A 85 -0.13 -21.60 -15.53
CA GLU A 85 1.17 -22.07 -15.05
C GLU A 85 1.59 -21.39 -13.73
N MET A 86 0.90 -20.31 -13.34
CA MET A 86 1.15 -19.61 -12.10
C MET A 86 0.42 -20.30 -10.93
N PRO A 87 1.11 -20.60 -9.80
CA PRO A 87 0.47 -21.09 -8.59
C PRO A 87 -0.67 -20.18 -8.13
N PHE A 88 -1.71 -20.77 -7.55
CA PHE A 88 -2.89 -20.03 -7.08
C PHE A 88 -2.53 -18.92 -6.09
N GLU A 89 -1.56 -19.19 -5.22
CA GLU A 89 -1.07 -18.26 -4.20
C GLU A 89 -0.50 -16.99 -4.85
N ASN A 90 0.28 -17.12 -5.92
CA ASN A 90 0.85 -15.98 -6.63
C ASN A 90 -0.23 -15.15 -7.31
N ARG A 91 -1.23 -15.80 -7.91
CA ARG A 91 -2.41 -15.13 -8.48
C ARG A 91 -3.17 -14.34 -7.41
N LEU A 92 -3.38 -14.94 -6.23
CA LEU A 92 -4.04 -14.28 -5.11
C LEU A 92 -3.21 -13.10 -4.59
N ILE A 93 -1.89 -13.23 -4.50
CA ILE A 93 -0.97 -12.16 -4.09
C ILE A 93 -1.08 -10.94 -5.03
N GLU A 94 -1.15 -11.15 -6.35
CA GLU A 94 -1.33 -10.04 -7.31
C GLU A 94 -2.63 -9.27 -7.06
N LEU A 95 -3.73 -9.98 -6.79
CA LEU A 95 -5.03 -9.37 -6.52
C LEU A 95 -5.00 -8.53 -5.24
N LEU A 96 -4.39 -9.06 -4.18
CA LEU A 96 -4.26 -8.34 -2.92
C LEU A 96 -3.32 -7.13 -3.04
N THR A 97 -2.23 -7.26 -3.80
CA THR A 97 -1.31 -6.14 -4.05
C THR A 97 -2.04 -5.00 -4.78
N ALA A 98 -2.78 -5.31 -5.85
CA ALA A 98 -3.57 -4.31 -6.57
C ALA A 98 -4.64 -3.64 -5.68
N TYR A 99 -5.18 -4.37 -4.70
CA TYR A 99 -6.11 -3.81 -3.72
C TYR A 99 -5.42 -2.81 -2.77
N ASP A 100 -4.29 -3.20 -2.18
CA ASP A 100 -3.58 -2.36 -1.21
C ASP A 100 -2.99 -1.10 -1.88
N ASP A 101 -2.49 -1.24 -3.11
CA ASP A 101 -2.05 -0.12 -3.93
C ASP A 101 -3.20 0.88 -4.15
N ALA A 102 -4.41 0.39 -4.44
CA ALA A 102 -5.58 1.25 -4.62
C ALA A 102 -5.99 1.98 -3.33
N LEU A 103 -5.92 1.32 -2.18
CA LEU A 103 -6.19 1.98 -0.89
C LEU A 103 -5.14 3.04 -0.58
N THR A 104 -3.87 2.72 -0.80
CA THR A 104 -2.74 3.64 -0.58
C THR A 104 -2.88 4.85 -1.50
N ALA A 105 -3.16 4.65 -2.79
CA ALA A 105 -3.39 5.72 -3.75
C ALA A 105 -4.55 6.63 -3.33
N ARG A 106 -5.71 6.07 -2.94
CA ARG A 106 -6.87 6.87 -2.47
C ARG A 106 -6.54 7.68 -1.22
N ARG A 107 -5.75 7.11 -0.30
CA ARG A 107 -5.27 7.82 0.89
C ARG A 107 -4.35 8.98 0.50
N SER A 108 -3.36 8.74 -0.35
CA SER A 108 -2.43 9.76 -0.83
C SER A 108 -3.15 10.88 -1.59
N GLU A 109 -4.10 10.55 -2.47
CA GLU A 109 -4.96 11.52 -3.17
C GLU A 109 -5.76 12.38 -2.18
N THR A 110 -6.34 11.76 -1.16
CA THR A 110 -7.09 12.48 -0.12
C THR A 110 -6.19 13.44 0.65
N LEU A 111 -5.00 12.99 1.05
CA LEU A 111 -4.01 13.80 1.76
C LEU A 111 -3.49 14.96 0.90
N ILE A 112 -3.15 14.72 -0.37
CA ILE A 112 -2.73 15.76 -1.33
C ILE A 112 -3.84 16.83 -1.46
N ARG A 113 -5.09 16.39 -1.62
CA ARG A 113 -6.24 17.31 -1.73
C ARG A 113 -6.41 18.15 -0.47
N GLN A 114 -6.26 17.56 0.71
CA GLN A 114 -6.36 18.26 1.99
C GLN A 114 -5.18 19.21 2.26
N ALA A 115 -3.99 18.86 1.79
CA ALA A 115 -2.77 19.65 1.95
C ALA A 115 -2.77 20.96 1.14
N LYS A 116 -3.65 21.10 0.13
CA LYS A 116 -3.81 22.31 -0.71
C LYS A 116 -2.48 22.80 -1.31
N LEU A 117 -1.63 21.87 -1.74
CA LEU A 117 -0.33 22.17 -2.35
C LEU A 117 -0.55 22.96 -3.65
N LYS A 118 0.16 24.09 -3.80
CA LYS A 118 -0.10 25.07 -4.87
C LYS A 118 0.37 24.63 -6.26
N SER A 119 1.30 23.68 -6.34
CA SER A 119 1.86 23.18 -7.60
C SER A 119 2.24 21.73 -7.46
N LYS A 120 1.92 20.90 -8.47
CA LYS A 120 2.43 19.53 -8.55
C LYS A 120 3.92 19.58 -8.90
N MET A 121 4.77 19.07 -8.01
CA MET A 121 6.22 19.08 -8.15
C MET A 121 6.76 17.77 -7.58
N SER A 122 7.56 17.04 -8.36
CA SER A 122 8.29 15.89 -7.82
C SER A 122 9.43 16.37 -6.94
N PHE A 123 9.68 15.66 -5.85
CA PHE A 123 10.84 15.91 -5.01
C PHE A 123 12.16 15.64 -5.75
N ASP A 124 12.14 14.69 -6.69
CA ASP A 124 13.31 14.36 -7.50
C ASP A 124 13.67 15.45 -8.49
N ASP A 125 12.67 16.17 -9.00
CA ASP A 125 12.84 17.27 -9.97
C ASP A 125 13.37 18.56 -9.32
N LEU A 126 13.50 18.61 -8.00
CA LEU A 126 14.03 19.78 -7.30
C LEU A 126 15.50 20.03 -7.67
N THR A 127 15.77 21.22 -8.21
CA THR A 127 17.12 21.66 -8.60
C THR A 127 18.01 21.87 -7.38
N LEU A 128 19.10 21.11 -7.29
CA LEU A 128 20.14 21.28 -6.28
C LEU A 128 20.94 22.56 -6.53
N SER A 129 21.32 23.24 -5.45
CA SER A 129 22.12 24.47 -5.53
C SER A 129 22.80 24.72 -4.20
N SER A 130 24.13 24.64 -4.20
CA SER A 130 24.96 24.96 -3.02
C SER A 130 24.82 26.42 -2.61
N GLU A 131 24.71 27.33 -3.57
CA GLU A 131 24.48 28.77 -3.32
C GLU A 131 23.14 29.05 -2.63
N ARG A 132 22.10 28.25 -2.89
CA ARG A 132 20.79 28.35 -2.25
C ARG A 132 20.65 27.49 -0.99
N GLY A 133 21.72 26.86 -0.54
CA GLY A 133 21.72 25.98 0.63
C GLY A 133 20.92 24.69 0.45
N PHE A 134 20.57 24.31 -0.79
CA PHE A 134 19.90 23.06 -1.11
C PHE A 134 20.89 22.09 -1.74
N THR A 135 21.75 21.53 -0.90
CA THR A 135 22.81 20.59 -1.30
C THR A 135 22.28 19.16 -1.42
N PRO A 136 23.04 18.23 -2.02
CA PRO A 136 22.69 16.81 -2.03
C PRO A 136 22.43 16.25 -0.61
N ASP A 137 23.19 16.67 0.39
CA ASP A 137 23.04 16.20 1.77
C ASP A 137 21.75 16.74 2.41
N THR A 138 21.41 18.00 2.17
CA THR A 138 20.12 18.57 2.60
C THR A 138 18.95 17.84 1.92
N LYS A 139 19.04 17.54 0.62
CA LYS A 139 18.02 16.76 -0.10
C LYS A 139 17.86 15.37 0.52
N LYS A 140 18.96 14.66 0.80
CA LYS A 140 18.94 13.35 1.48
C LYS A 140 18.33 13.41 2.87
N TYR A 141 18.69 14.42 3.67
CA TYR A 141 18.14 14.61 5.01
C TYR A 141 16.62 14.82 4.96
N ILE A 142 16.13 15.70 4.09
CA ILE A 142 14.70 15.94 3.94
C ILE A 142 13.98 14.68 3.42
N ALA A 143 14.56 13.99 2.43
CA ALA A 143 14.03 12.76 1.87
C ALA A 143 13.89 11.64 2.90
N SER A 144 14.78 11.61 3.90
CA SER A 144 14.75 10.59 4.96
C SER A 144 13.54 10.69 5.87
N ILE A 145 12.79 11.81 5.83
CA ILE A 145 11.65 12.15 6.70
C ILE A 145 11.93 11.96 8.21
N ILE A 146 13.19 11.79 8.61
CA ILE A 146 13.53 11.45 10.00
C ILE A 146 13.15 12.56 10.99
N TRP A 147 13.02 13.77 10.47
CA TRP A 147 12.60 14.98 11.19
C TRP A 147 11.11 15.00 11.56
N THR A 148 10.30 14.05 11.08
CA THR A 148 8.87 13.92 11.44
C THR A 148 8.58 12.81 12.45
N TYR A 149 9.59 12.04 12.90
CA TYR A 149 9.34 10.93 13.83
C TYR A 149 8.77 11.40 15.18
N PRO A 150 7.84 10.64 15.78
CA PRO A 150 7.35 10.90 17.13
C PRO A 150 8.50 11.07 18.14
N GLY A 151 8.44 12.13 18.95
CA GLY A 151 9.49 12.47 19.92
C GLY A 151 10.69 13.25 19.36
N LYS A 152 10.78 13.48 18.04
CA LYS A 152 11.81 14.29 17.38
C LYS A 152 11.27 15.19 16.26
N VAL A 153 10.01 15.61 16.38
CA VAL A 153 9.38 16.51 15.40
C VAL A 153 10.14 17.82 15.35
N SER A 154 10.76 18.10 14.21
CA SER A 154 11.53 19.32 13.97
C SER A 154 10.79 20.22 12.98
N ASN A 155 10.72 21.52 13.29
CA ASN A 155 10.12 22.50 12.38
C ASN A 155 11.10 22.87 11.27
N ILE A 156 10.63 22.90 10.02
CA ILE A 156 11.41 23.37 8.88
C ILE A 156 10.97 24.78 8.51
N THR A 157 11.91 25.72 8.51
CA THR A 157 11.71 27.10 8.03
C THR A 157 12.50 27.30 6.75
N VAL A 158 11.81 27.69 5.66
CA VAL A 158 12.44 27.97 4.37
C VAL A 158 12.49 29.49 4.14
N LEU A 159 13.70 30.04 4.05
CA LEU A 159 13.95 31.47 3.85
C LEU A 159 14.46 31.76 2.44
N GLY A 160 14.24 33.00 1.96
CA GLY A 160 14.74 33.45 0.65
C GLY A 160 13.88 34.55 0.02
N ALA A 161 14.39 35.21 -1.01
CA ALA A 161 13.67 36.25 -1.76
C ALA A 161 12.43 35.73 -2.50
N SER A 162 11.48 36.61 -2.87
CA SER A 162 10.36 36.21 -3.73
C SER A 162 10.88 35.65 -5.06
N GLY A 163 10.22 34.62 -5.62
CA GLY A 163 10.66 33.96 -6.85
C GLY A 163 11.83 32.97 -6.71
N SER A 164 12.44 32.81 -5.53
CA SER A 164 13.61 31.92 -5.35
C SER A 164 13.31 30.41 -5.36
N GLY A 165 12.06 30.01 -5.61
CA GLY A 165 11.64 28.60 -5.66
C GLY A 165 11.13 28.00 -4.34
N LYS A 166 10.95 28.80 -3.27
CA LYS A 166 10.46 28.30 -1.96
C LYS A 166 9.16 27.50 -2.05
N ASN A 167 8.22 27.98 -2.85
CA ASN A 167 6.92 27.33 -3.00
C ASN A 167 7.05 25.97 -3.71
N SER A 168 7.90 25.89 -4.73
CA SER A 168 8.23 24.64 -5.43
C SER A 168 8.89 23.63 -4.50
N LEU A 169 9.86 24.08 -3.69
CA LEU A 169 10.52 23.25 -2.68
C LEU A 169 9.51 22.69 -1.67
N LEU A 170 8.69 23.55 -1.05
CA LEU A 170 7.70 23.13 -0.07
C LEU A 170 6.65 22.18 -0.67
N CYS A 171 6.20 22.42 -1.91
CA CYS A 171 5.29 21.50 -2.59
C CYS A 171 5.98 20.15 -2.86
N GLY A 172 7.22 20.14 -3.36
CA GLY A 172 7.97 18.90 -3.60
C GLY A 172 8.17 18.08 -2.32
N ILE A 173 8.51 18.73 -1.20
CA ILE A 173 8.59 18.09 0.12
C ILE A 173 7.22 17.52 0.53
N GLY A 174 6.15 18.31 0.36
CA GLY A 174 4.80 17.87 0.68
C GLY A 174 4.38 16.61 -0.08
N TYR A 175 4.67 16.54 -1.38
CA TYR A 175 4.41 15.33 -2.17
C TYR A 175 5.26 14.14 -1.74
N HIS A 176 6.54 14.37 -1.40
CA HIS A 176 7.43 13.31 -0.87
C HIS A 176 6.96 12.71 0.44
N CYS A 177 6.37 13.52 1.32
CA CYS A 177 5.88 13.05 2.62
C CYS A 177 4.52 12.33 2.55
N ILE A 178 3.76 12.49 1.45
CA ILE A 178 2.43 11.89 1.26
C ILE A 178 2.49 10.60 0.43
N ASN A 179 3.46 10.50 -0.48
CA ASN A 179 3.76 9.28 -1.24
C ASN A 179 4.60 8.31 -0.39
#